data_AF-H5WN21-F1
#
_entry.id   AF-H5WN21-F1
#
_cell.length_a   1.000
_cell.length_b   1.000
_cell.length_c   1.000
_cell.angle_alpha   90.00
_cell.angle_beta   90.00
_cell.angle_gamma   90.00
#
_symmetry.space_group_name_H-M   'P 1'
#
loop_
_entity.id
_entity.type
_entity.pdbx_description
1 polymer ?
#
loop_
_entity_poly.entity_id
_entity_poly.type
_entity_poly.pdbx_seq_one_letter_code
_entity_poly.pdbx_strand_id
1 'polypeptide(L)' 'MPESAADLAKLAKALPRAEQERLVDELLESLNEPAASELDAAWSAEIERRLAAYDRGEVQAISAEEVFAKARALAK' A
#
# COMPACT_ATOMS: atom_id res chain seq x y z
N MET A 1 0.23 21.29 23.17
CA MET A 1 0.38 19.90 22.70
C MET A 1 -0.85 19.58 21.89
N PRO A 2 -0.76 18.93 20.72
CA PRO A 2 -1.95 18.50 20.00
C PRO A 2 -2.72 17.47 20.85
N GLU A 3 -4.03 17.67 21.01
CA GLU A 3 -4.87 16.89 21.94
C GLU A 3 -5.65 15.77 21.24
N SER A 4 -5.65 15.76 19.90
CA SER A 4 -6.38 14.78 19.09
C SER A 4 -5.67 14.47 17.77
N ALA A 5 -6.03 13.33 17.17
CA ALA A 5 -5.59 12.98 15.81
C ALA A 5 -6.03 14.04 14.77
N ALA A 6 -7.17 14.70 14.99
CA ALA A 6 -7.64 15.77 14.11
C ALA A 6 -6.73 17.00 14.17
N ASP A 7 -6.17 17.32 15.35
CA ASP A 7 -5.23 18.44 15.50
C ASP A 7 -3.85 18.10 14.92
N LEU A 8 -3.38 16.87 15.09
CA LEU A 8 -2.17 16.37 14.41
C LEU A 8 -2.32 16.41 12.88
N ALA A 9 -3.47 16.00 12.35
CA ALA A 9 -3.74 16.05 10.92
C ALA A 9 -3.75 17.48 10.36
N LYS A 10 -4.24 18.47 11.13
CA LYS A 10 -4.19 19.89 10.74
C LYS A 10 -2.74 20.38 10.66
N LEU A 11 -1.93 20.05 11.66
CA LEU A 11 -0.50 20.43 11.68
C LEU A 11 0.26 19.75 10.52
N ALA A 12 0.03 18.45 10.30
CA ALA A 12 0.63 17.69 9.21
C ALA A 12 0.31 18.32 7.84
N LYS A 13 -0.95 18.71 7.60
CA LYS A 13 -1.36 19.36 6.34
C LYS A 13 -0.73 20.72 6.09
N ALA A 14 -0.21 21.39 7.13
CA ALA A 14 0.48 22.67 7.01
C ALA A 14 1.97 22.51 6.63
N LEU A 15 2.53 21.29 6.69
CA LEU A 15 3.93 21.03 6.34
C LEU A 15 4.17 21.20 4.83
N PRO A 16 5.41 21.46 4.40
CA PRO A 16 5.80 21.30 3.00
C PRO A 16 5.49 19.90 2.47
N ARG A 17 5.20 19.77 1.17
CA ARG A 17 4.79 18.50 0.55
C ARG A 17 5.73 17.33 0.86
N ALA A 18 7.05 17.54 0.77
CA ALA A 18 8.04 16.50 1.04
C ALA A 18 8.04 16.03 2.52
N GLU A 19 7.71 16.92 3.46
CA GLU A 19 7.58 16.56 4.88
C GLU A 19 6.27 15.84 5.17
N GLN A 20 5.18 16.19 4.45
CA GLN A 20 3.93 15.43 4.51
C GLN A 20 4.14 13.99 4.05
N GLU A 21 4.86 13.79 2.94
CA GLU A 21 5.16 12.47 2.40
C GLU A 21 5.98 11.65 3.40
N ARG A 22 7.06 12.23 3.94
CA ARG A 22 7.87 11.56 4.98
C ARG A 22 7.05 11.18 6.21
N LEU A 23 6.20 12.08 6.71
CA LEU A 23 5.36 11.79 7.87
C LEU A 23 4.34 10.68 7.61
N VAL A 24 3.78 10.62 6.39
CA VAL A 24 2.88 9.54 5.99
C VAL A 24 3.64 8.21 5.97
N ASP A 25 4.85 8.19 5.41
CA ASP A 25 5.68 6.98 5.36
C ASP A 25 6.02 6.46 6.77
N GLU A 26 6.46 7.34 7.68
CA GLU A 26 6.78 6.97 9.07
C GLU A 26 5.55 6.41 9.81
N LEU A 27 4.37 7.02 9.63
CA LEU A 27 3.14 6.53 10.25
C LEU A 27 2.72 5.18 9.67
N LEU A 28 2.84 4.99 8.35
CA LEU A 28 2.53 3.71 7.70
C LEU A 28 3.49 2.61 8.15
N GLU A 29 4.78 2.90 8.26
CA GLU A 29 5.79 1.97 8.77
C GLU A 29 5.45 1.53 10.20
N SER A 30 5.18 2.48 11.10
CA SER A 30 4.81 2.18 12.49
C SER A 30 3.54 1.33 12.61
N LEU A 31 2.55 1.56 11.74
CA LEU A 31 1.32 0.76 11.71
C LEU A 31 1.54 -0.66 11.17
N ASN A 32 2.52 -0.84 10.28
CA ASN A 32 2.83 -2.11 9.65
C ASN A 32 3.85 -2.94 10.44
N GLU A 33 4.69 -2.33 11.27
CA GLU A 33 5.81 -2.96 11.98
C GLU A 33 5.45 -4.23 12.77
N PRO A 34 4.30 -4.32 13.49
CA PRO A 34 3.91 -5.54 14.18
C PRO A 34 3.50 -6.69 13.25
N ALA A 35 3.01 -6.36 12.05
CA ALA A 35 2.50 -7.33 11.09
C ALA A 35 3.54 -7.75 10.05
N ALA A 36 4.50 -6.87 9.72
CA ALA A 36 5.43 -7.02 8.60
C ALA A 36 6.23 -8.33 8.68
N SER A 37 6.80 -8.65 9.85
CA SER A 37 7.64 -9.85 10.02
C SER A 37 6.88 -11.16 9.82
N GLU A 38 5.62 -11.25 10.28
CA GLU A 38 4.79 -12.45 10.11
C GLU A 38 4.16 -12.53 8.71
N LEU A 39 3.84 -11.37 8.12
CA LEU A 39 3.24 -11.30 6.79
C LEU A 39 4.23 -11.66 5.69
N ASP A 40 5.51 -11.31 5.81
CA ASP A 40 6.49 -11.51 4.74
C ASP A 40 6.61 -12.98 4.30
N ALA A 41 6.62 -13.92 5.25
CA ALA A 41 6.67 -15.35 4.95
C ALA A 41 5.36 -15.83 4.28
N ALA A 42 4.20 -15.38 4.78
CA ALA A 42 2.90 -15.73 4.21
C ALA A 42 2.71 -15.16 2.80
N TRP A 43 3.17 -13.93 2.55
CA TRP A 43 3.15 -13.30 1.23
C TRP A 43 4.10 -13.97 0.26
N SER A 44 5.30 -14.34 0.70
CA SER A 44 6.27 -15.07 -0.14
C SER A 44 5.66 -16.39 -0.63
N ALA A 45 5.09 -17.18 0.28
CA ALA A 45 4.41 -18.43 -0.06
C ALA A 45 3.22 -18.22 -1.02
N GLU A 46 2.43 -17.17 -0.80
CA GLU A 46 1.29 -16.85 -1.68
C GLU A 46 1.73 -16.38 -3.08
N ILE A 47 2.79 -15.60 -3.17
CA ILE A 47 3.36 -15.15 -4.45
C ILE A 47 3.85 -16.35 -5.25
N GLU A 48 4.63 -17.24 -4.64
CA GLU A 48 5.10 -18.47 -5.28
C GLU A 48 3.94 -19.33 -5.78
N ARG A 49 2.92 -19.52 -4.94
CA ARG A 49 1.71 -20.27 -5.30
C ARG A 49 0.99 -19.67 -6.51
N ARG A 50 0.83 -18.34 -6.54
CA ARG A 50 0.13 -17.64 -7.64
C ARG A 50 0.92 -17.67 -8.94
N LEU A 51 2.24 -17.46 -8.88
CA LEU A 51 3.10 -17.55 -10.05
C LEU A 51 3.08 -18.96 -10.64
N ALA A 52 3.21 -19.99 -9.81
CA ALA A 52 3.17 -21.37 -10.28
C ALA A 52 1.82 -21.73 -10.94
N ALA A 53 0.70 -21.23 -10.41
CA ALA A 53 -0.61 -21.42 -11.04
C ALA A 53 -0.72 -20.67 -12.38
N TYR A 54 -0.15 -19.47 -12.47
CA TYR A 54 -0.07 -18.70 -13.70
C TYR A 54 0.76 -19.41 -14.78
N ASP A 55 1.94 -19.91 -14.42
CA ASP A 55 2.82 -20.65 -15.33
C ASP A 55 2.18 -21.94 -15.85
N ARG A 56 1.32 -22.59 -15.05
CA ARG A 56 0.50 -23.75 -15.46
C ARG A 56 -0.74 -23.38 -16.27
N GLY A 57 -1.05 -22.09 -16.44
CA GLY A 57 -2.24 -21.61 -17.15
C GLY A 57 -3.55 -21.79 -16.39
N GLU A 58 -3.49 -21.97 -15.06
CA GLU A 58 -4.67 -22.18 -14.20
C GLU A 58 -5.38 -20.86 -13.83
N VAL A 59 -4.76 -19.72 -14.15
CA VAL A 59 -5.27 -18.39 -13.84
C VAL A 59 -5.22 -17.51 -15.08
N GLN A 60 -6.32 -16.79 -15.33
CA GLN A 60 -6.39 -15.80 -16.39
C GLN A 60 -5.84 -14.45 -15.88
N ALA A 61 -4.70 -14.03 -16.41
CA ALA A 61 -4.16 -12.71 -16.12
C ALA A 61 -4.90 -11.61 -16.88
N ILE A 62 -4.94 -10.43 -16.28
CA ILE A 62 -5.41 -9.19 -16.90
C ILE A 62 -4.17 -8.35 -17.23
N SER A 63 -4.15 -7.72 -18.40
CA SER A 63 -3.02 -6.86 -18.77
C SER A 63 -2.90 -5.67 -17.80
N ALA A 64 -1.67 -5.29 -17.47
CA ALA A 64 -1.42 -4.14 -16.62
C ALA A 64 -2.04 -2.86 -17.22
N GLU A 65 -2.02 -2.72 -18.54
CA GLU A 65 -2.65 -1.59 -19.25
C GLU A 65 -4.15 -1.49 -18.94
N GLU A 66 -4.87 -2.61 -19.00
CA GLU A 66 -6.31 -2.66 -18.70
C GLU A 66 -6.57 -2.30 -17.22
N VAL A 67 -5.76 -2.83 -16.30
CA VAL A 67 -5.86 -2.51 -14.87
C VAL A 67 -5.66 -1.02 -14.63
N PHE A 68 -4.61 -0.42 -15.19
CA PHE A 68 -4.33 1.01 -15.03
C PHE A 68 -5.38 1.89 -15.71
N ALA A 69 -5.93 1.47 -16.85
CA ALA A 69 -7.01 2.19 -17.51
C ALA A 69 -8.26 2.25 -16.61
N LYS A 70 -8.65 1.12 -15.99
CA LYS A 70 -9.75 1.07 -15.03
C LYS A 70 -9.50 1.94 -13.80
N ALA A 71 -8.30 1.87 -13.22
CA ALA A 71 -7.93 2.66 -12.05
C ALA A 71 -8.01 4.18 -12.32
N ARG A 72 -7.51 4.65 -13.48
CA ARG A 72 -7.61 6.06 -13.89
C ARG A 72 -9.06 6.51 -14.09
N ALA A 73 -9.93 5.63 -14.57
CA ALA A 73 -11.35 5.95 -14.74
C ALA A 73 -12.07 6.14 -13.40
N LEU A 74 -11.65 5.43 -12.35
CA LEU A 74 -12.21 5.52 -10.99
C LEU A 74 -11.71 6.73 -10.18
N ALA A 75 -10.55 7.29 -10.53
CA ALA A 75 -9.95 8.43 -9.83
C ALA A 75 -10.47 9.80 -10.33
N LYS A 76 -11.50 9.80 -11.18
CA LYS A 76 -12.24 11.00 -11.62
C LYS A 76 -13.51 11.18 -10.81
#